data_AF-Q11LV0-F1
#
_entry.id   AF-Q11LV0-F1
#
_cell.length_a   1.000
_cell.length_b   1.000
_cell.length_c   1.000
_cell.angle_alpha   90.00
_cell.angle_beta   90.00
_cell.angle_gamma   90.00
#
_symmetry.space_group_name_H-M   'P 1'
#
loop_
_entity.id
_entity.type
_entity.pdbx_description
1 polymer ?
#
loop_
_entity_poly.entity_id
_entity_poly.type
_entity_poly.pdbx_seq_one_letter_code
_entity_poly.pdbx_strand_id
1 'polypeptide(L)'
;MTWYAIRTVPGAQKPQREYAVEPTSLGKDGRPRGKGYRIVPSLNPNMSAVERALSEAGYVHYMPAERRLVRDRKHTDLWKARRFAMLVGYVFVKGPVDFRALEPVPGVHSIVGICGRPMEIDLLDILTLRSMEAIAEEKFDRDARVARKTIRIKSKKDARLKKIVEKLERADDLVVSLDVVAA
;
A
#
# COMPACT_ATOMS: atom_id res chain seq x y z
N MET A 1 -23.62 13.60 -1.92
CA MET A 1 -23.05 12.25 -2.08
C MET A 1 -22.63 11.78 -0.70
N THR A 2 -23.17 10.66 -0.22
CA THR A 2 -23.01 10.21 1.16
C THR A 2 -21.90 9.16 1.27
N TRP A 3 -21.14 9.23 2.35
CA TRP A 3 -20.13 8.23 2.70
C TRP A 3 -20.58 7.43 3.92
N TYR A 4 -20.23 6.16 3.95
CA TYR A 4 -20.50 5.26 5.07
C TYR A 4 -19.20 4.62 5.53
N ALA A 5 -19.04 4.47 6.84
CA ALA A 5 -17.91 3.77 7.43
C ALA A 5 -18.21 2.28 7.58
N ILE A 6 -17.22 1.45 7.27
CA ILE A 6 -17.26 -0.01 7.36
C ILE A 6 -16.17 -0.47 8.31
N ARG A 7 -16.51 -1.42 9.16
CA ARG A 7 -15.54 -2.15 9.98
C ARG A 7 -14.89 -3.25 9.15
N THR A 8 -13.58 -3.31 9.19
CA THR A 8 -12.81 -4.36 8.52
C THR A 8 -12.37 -5.44 9.48
N VAL A 9 -12.23 -6.67 8.98
CA VAL A 9 -11.63 -7.78 9.73
C VAL A 9 -10.17 -7.46 10.07
N PRO A 10 -9.68 -7.82 11.27
CA PRO A 10 -8.28 -7.61 11.64
C PRO A 10 -7.31 -8.17 10.60
N GLY A 11 -6.37 -7.33 10.15
CA GLY A 11 -5.36 -7.71 9.15
C GLY A 11 -5.80 -7.54 7.70
N ALA A 12 -7.07 -7.30 7.41
CA ALA A 12 -7.56 -7.10 6.04
C ALA A 12 -7.10 -5.76 5.45
N GLN A 13 -6.74 -4.79 6.30
CA GLN A 13 -6.10 -3.54 5.90
C GLN A 13 -4.62 -3.69 5.50
N LYS A 14 -4.02 -4.89 5.64
CA LYS A 14 -2.66 -5.14 5.14
C LYS A 14 -2.70 -5.40 3.64
N PRO A 15 -1.62 -5.05 2.91
CA PRO A 15 -1.46 -5.46 1.52
C PRO A 15 -1.51 -6.99 1.39
N GLN A 16 -2.24 -7.48 0.38
CA GLN A 16 -2.35 -8.90 0.11
C GLN A 16 -1.20 -9.37 -0.77
N ARG A 17 -0.58 -10.49 -0.40
CA ARG A 17 0.39 -11.14 -1.28
C ARG A 17 -0.33 -11.78 -2.45
N GLU A 18 0.09 -11.39 -3.63
CA GLU A 18 -0.27 -11.97 -4.90
C GLU A 18 0.79 -13.00 -5.31
N TYR A 19 0.43 -13.87 -6.24
CA TYR A 19 1.32 -14.88 -6.78
C TYR A 19 1.30 -14.74 -8.29
N ALA A 20 2.37 -14.19 -8.84
CA ALA A 20 2.57 -14.10 -10.27
C ALA A 20 3.30 -15.36 -10.75
N VAL A 21 2.92 -15.85 -11.92
CA VAL A 21 3.58 -16.98 -12.57
C VAL A 21 4.62 -16.41 -13.53
N GLU A 22 5.90 -16.56 -13.19
CA GLU A 22 7.01 -16.17 -14.05
C GLU A 22 7.66 -17.40 -14.71
N PRO A 23 8.06 -17.34 -15.98
CA PRO A 23 8.83 -18.41 -16.60
C PRO A 23 10.21 -18.55 -15.93
N THR A 24 10.66 -19.77 -15.66
CA THR A 24 11.87 -20.04 -14.86
C THR A 24 13.17 -19.56 -15.52
N SER A 25 13.19 -19.45 -16.85
CA SER A 25 14.30 -18.79 -17.56
C SER A 25 13.79 -18.06 -18.80
N LEU A 26 14.24 -16.83 -18.99
CA LEU A 26 14.01 -16.04 -20.20
C LEU A 26 15.29 -16.11 -21.05
N GLY A 27 15.15 -16.43 -22.34
CA GLY A 27 16.25 -16.32 -23.30
C GLY A 27 16.65 -14.86 -23.51
N LYS A 28 17.77 -14.62 -24.20
CA LYS A 28 18.21 -13.25 -24.58
C LYS A 28 17.14 -12.49 -25.38
N ASP A 29 16.22 -13.21 -26.00
CA ASP A 29 15.12 -12.67 -26.83
C ASP A 29 13.82 -12.41 -26.04
N GLY A 30 13.85 -12.52 -24.70
CA GLY A 30 12.68 -12.32 -23.83
C GLY A 30 11.63 -13.43 -23.89
N ARG A 31 11.90 -14.55 -24.59
CA ARG A 31 11.02 -15.73 -24.65
C ARG A 31 11.39 -16.76 -23.58
N PRO A 32 10.42 -17.50 -23.01
CA PRO A 32 10.71 -18.55 -22.04
C PRO A 32 11.62 -19.63 -22.64
N ARG A 33 12.79 -19.88 -22.04
CA ARG A 33 13.65 -21.01 -22.35
C ARG A 33 13.23 -22.18 -21.45
N GLY A 34 12.47 -23.14 -22.00
CA GLY A 34 12.08 -24.38 -21.32
C GLY A 34 10.67 -24.42 -20.70
N LYS A 35 10.29 -25.59 -20.18
CA LYS A 35 8.95 -25.89 -19.60
C LYS A 35 8.94 -25.71 -18.07
N GLY A 36 9.36 -24.54 -17.58
CA GLY A 36 9.38 -24.24 -16.15
C GLY A 36 8.66 -22.94 -15.83
N TYR A 37 7.84 -22.95 -14.79
CA TYR A 37 7.29 -21.76 -14.17
C TYR A 37 7.72 -21.66 -12.70
N ARG A 38 7.91 -20.44 -12.22
CA ARG A 38 8.15 -20.09 -10.83
C ARG A 38 7.02 -19.21 -10.37
N ILE A 39 6.40 -19.59 -9.26
CA ILE A 39 5.42 -18.75 -8.59
C ILE A 39 6.21 -17.74 -7.75
N VAL A 40 6.18 -16.47 -8.15
CA VAL A 40 6.84 -15.38 -7.44
C VAL A 40 5.79 -14.62 -6.64
N PRO A 41 5.96 -14.45 -5.32
CA PRO A 41 5.08 -13.62 -4.54
C PRO A 41 5.26 -12.16 -4.96
N SER A 42 4.24 -11.58 -5.59
CA SER A 42 4.13 -10.14 -5.80
C SER A 42 3.36 -9.53 -4.63
N LEU A 43 3.68 -8.31 -4.24
CA LEU A 43 2.93 -7.60 -3.20
C LEU A 43 2.75 -6.19 -3.72
N ASN A 44 1.52 -5.80 -4.04
CA ASN A 44 1.23 -4.40 -4.31
C ASN A 44 1.23 -3.63 -2.99
N PRO A 45 2.25 -2.80 -2.69
CA PRO A 45 2.36 -2.14 -1.38
C PRO A 45 1.37 -0.98 -1.21
N ASN A 46 0.71 -0.56 -2.30
CA ASN A 46 -0.15 0.62 -2.32
C ASN A 46 -1.62 0.29 -2.07
N MET A 47 -2.02 -0.97 -2.22
CA MET A 47 -3.43 -1.41 -2.09
C MET A 47 -3.58 -2.42 -0.97
N SER A 48 -4.59 -2.24 -0.11
CA SER A 48 -4.95 -3.22 0.92
C SER A 48 -5.83 -4.33 0.37
N ALA A 49 -5.91 -5.47 1.09
CA ALA A 49 -6.75 -6.58 0.69
C ALA A 49 -8.24 -6.18 0.61
N VAL A 50 -8.71 -5.34 1.54
CA VAL A 50 -10.10 -4.85 1.57
C VAL A 50 -10.40 -3.91 0.41
N GLU A 51 -9.51 -2.96 0.12
CA GLU A 51 -9.70 -2.05 -1.01
C GLU A 51 -9.79 -2.81 -2.33
N ARG A 52 -8.95 -3.86 -2.50
CA ARG A 52 -9.02 -4.75 -3.65
C ARG A 52 -10.36 -5.47 -3.72
N ALA A 53 -10.79 -6.10 -2.63
CA ALA A 53 -12.06 -6.83 -2.59
C ALA A 53 -13.27 -5.91 -2.86
N LEU A 54 -13.25 -4.68 -2.33
CA LEU A 54 -14.28 -3.67 -2.60
C LEU A 54 -14.25 -3.20 -4.06
N SER A 55 -13.06 -3.04 -4.65
CA SER A 55 -12.89 -2.70 -6.07
C SER A 55 -13.44 -3.80 -6.98
N GLU A 56 -13.12 -5.06 -6.67
CA GLU A 56 -13.58 -6.24 -7.42
C GLU A 56 -15.11 -6.40 -7.33
N ALA A 57 -15.70 -6.04 -6.20
CA ALA A 57 -17.15 -5.99 -6.01
C ALA A 57 -17.83 -4.75 -6.64
N GLY A 58 -17.06 -3.82 -7.23
CA GLY A 58 -17.59 -2.63 -7.91
C GLY A 58 -17.91 -1.45 -6.99
N TYR A 59 -17.47 -1.47 -5.73
CA TYR A 59 -17.71 -0.39 -4.78
C TYR A 59 -16.64 0.69 -4.86
N VAL A 60 -17.09 1.95 -4.90
CA VAL A 60 -16.22 3.11 -4.74
C VAL A 60 -15.88 3.26 -3.27
N HIS A 61 -14.61 3.10 -2.94
CA HIS A 61 -14.12 3.08 -1.57
C HIS A 61 -13.02 4.12 -1.36
N TYR A 62 -12.78 4.44 -0.10
CA TYR A 62 -11.72 5.32 0.35
C TYR A 62 -11.22 4.82 1.70
N MET A 63 -9.93 4.50 1.77
CA MET A 63 -9.27 4.14 3.01
C MET A 63 -8.15 5.14 3.29
N PRO A 64 -8.24 5.93 4.36
CA PRO A 64 -7.22 6.90 4.67
C PRO A 64 -5.91 6.20 5.07
N ALA A 65 -4.82 6.56 4.41
CA ALA A 65 -3.54 5.91 4.63
C ALA A 65 -2.36 6.88 4.57
N GLU A 66 -1.35 6.57 5.38
CA GLU A 66 -0.08 7.28 5.42
C GLU A 66 1.06 6.35 4.99
N ARG A 67 2.12 6.93 4.43
CA ARG A 67 3.37 6.21 4.18
C ARG A 67 4.37 6.52 5.27
N ARG A 68 5.06 5.49 5.74
CA ARG A 68 6.13 5.62 6.73
C ARG A 68 7.37 4.84 6.30
N LEU A 69 8.52 5.36 6.66
CA LEU A 69 9.80 4.66 6.51
C LEU A 69 9.96 3.66 7.65
N VAL A 70 10.06 2.38 7.30
CA VAL A 70 10.29 1.29 8.24
C VAL A 70 11.66 0.70 7.99
N ARG A 71 12.47 0.57 9.04
CA ARG A 71 13.80 -0.02 8.96
C ARG A 71 13.72 -1.44 8.42
N ASP A 72 14.55 -1.78 7.44
CA ASP A 72 14.57 -3.15 6.92
C ASP A 72 15.18 -4.09 7.96
N ARG A 73 14.54 -5.25 8.17
CA ARG A 73 15.00 -6.24 9.14
C ARG A 73 16.26 -6.97 8.67
N LYS A 74 16.42 -7.15 7.35
CA LYS A 74 17.60 -7.81 6.77
C LYS A 74 18.79 -6.87 6.60
N HIS A 75 18.50 -5.63 6.22
CA HIS A 75 19.49 -4.58 6.02
C HIS A 75 19.14 -3.40 6.91
N THR A 76 19.59 -3.45 8.16
CA THR A 76 19.25 -2.45 9.17
C THR A 76 19.69 -1.03 8.78
N ASP A 77 20.61 -0.86 7.84
CA ASP A 77 21.01 0.48 7.39
C ASP A 77 20.09 1.07 6.32
N LEU A 78 19.12 0.29 5.84
CA LEU A 78 18.15 0.66 4.83
C LEU A 78 16.76 0.85 5.43
N TRP A 79 15.98 1.65 4.72
CA TRP A 79 14.57 1.92 5.02
C TRP A 79 13.70 1.32 3.91
N LYS A 80 12.45 1.02 4.23
CA LYS A 80 11.43 0.60 3.28
C LYS A 80 10.20 1.46 3.48
N ALA A 81 9.69 2.04 2.41
CA ALA A 81 8.40 2.70 2.43
C ALA A 81 7.31 1.65 2.67
N ARG A 82 6.43 1.90 3.63
CA ARG A 82 5.25 1.06 3.88
C ARG A 82 4.03 1.93 4.09
N ARG A 83 2.91 1.51 3.50
CA ARG A 83 1.59 2.09 3.72
C ARG A 83 1.00 1.58 5.03
N PHE A 84 0.42 2.48 5.80
CA PHE A 84 -0.29 2.22 7.05
C PHE A 84 -1.67 2.88 6.99
N ALA A 85 -2.68 2.20 7.53
CA ALA A 85 -4.00 2.79 7.70
C ALA A 85 -3.93 3.89 8.77
N MET A 86 -4.44 5.09 8.48
CA MET A 86 -4.59 6.13 9.50
C MET A 86 -5.68 5.74 10.51
N LEU A 87 -6.77 5.15 10.01
CA LEU A 87 -7.86 4.64 10.82
C LEU A 87 -7.86 3.10 10.77
N VAL A 88 -7.26 2.49 11.79
CA VAL A 88 -7.18 1.03 11.88
C VAL A 88 -8.57 0.45 12.10
N GLY A 89 -8.94 -0.52 11.27
CA GLY A 89 -10.24 -1.20 11.34
C GLY A 89 -11.37 -0.52 10.56
N TYR A 90 -11.14 0.62 9.90
CA TYR A 90 -12.17 1.37 9.19
C TYR A 90 -11.82 1.66 7.74
N VAL A 91 -12.84 1.58 6.87
CA VAL A 91 -12.79 1.97 5.45
C VAL A 91 -14.09 2.68 5.11
N PHE A 92 -14.06 3.68 4.24
CA PHE A 92 -15.24 4.40 3.78
C PHE A 92 -15.69 3.91 2.40
N VAL A 93 -16.99 3.82 2.20
CA VAL A 93 -17.60 3.50 0.90
C VAL A 93 -18.61 4.56 0.53
N LYS A 94 -18.70 4.86 -0.76
CA LYS A 94 -19.52 5.93 -1.33
C LYS A 94 -20.86 5.39 -1.84
N GLY A 95 -21.92 6.17 -1.63
CA GLY A 95 -23.23 6.01 -2.28
C GLY A 95 -24.28 5.32 -1.40
N PRO A 96 -25.54 5.27 -1.84
CA PRO A 96 -26.52 4.35 -1.27
C PRO A 96 -26.06 2.93 -1.60
N VAL A 97 -25.70 2.18 -0.58
CA VAL A 97 -25.19 0.82 -0.74
C VAL A 97 -26.22 -0.14 -0.18
N ASP A 98 -26.50 -1.23 -0.91
CA ASP A 98 -27.15 -2.39 -0.33
C ASP A 98 -26.23 -2.97 0.74
N PHE A 99 -26.43 -2.54 1.99
CA PHE A 99 -25.53 -2.85 3.09
C PHE A 99 -25.40 -4.35 3.36
N ARG A 100 -26.44 -5.12 3.03
CA ARG A 100 -26.43 -6.59 3.07
C ARG A 100 -25.53 -7.21 2.01
N ALA A 101 -25.42 -6.59 0.84
CA ALA A 101 -24.53 -7.05 -0.24
C ALA A 101 -23.05 -6.75 0.06
N LEU A 102 -22.78 -5.88 1.02
CA LEU A 102 -21.43 -5.52 1.45
C LEU A 102 -20.83 -6.51 2.47
N GLU A 103 -21.67 -7.14 3.31
CA GLU A 103 -21.24 -8.16 4.29
C GLU A 103 -20.50 -9.37 3.70
N PRO A 104 -20.86 -9.94 2.54
CA PRO A 104 -20.11 -11.06 1.95
C PRO A 104 -18.75 -10.65 1.36
N VAL A 105 -18.41 -9.36 1.28
CA VAL A 105 -17.15 -8.90 0.69
C VAL A 105 -15.97 -9.33 1.59
N PRO A 106 -14.94 -10.01 1.06
CA PRO A 106 -13.79 -10.44 1.84
C PRO A 106 -13.11 -9.29 2.61
N GLY A 107 -13.00 -9.46 3.93
CA GLY A 107 -12.33 -8.49 4.80
C GLY A 107 -13.23 -7.37 5.33
N VAL A 108 -14.49 -7.31 4.89
CA VAL A 108 -15.54 -6.53 5.53
C VAL A 108 -16.09 -7.34 6.71
N HIS A 109 -16.29 -6.68 7.86
CA HIS A 109 -16.92 -7.27 9.03
C HIS A 109 -18.37 -6.83 9.15
N SER A 110 -18.61 -5.52 9.21
CA SER A 110 -19.95 -4.95 9.35
C SER A 110 -19.94 -3.47 9.01
N ILE A 111 -21.11 -2.91 8.68
CA ILE A 111 -21.25 -1.46 8.57
C ILE A 111 -21.29 -0.78 9.94
N VAL A 112 -20.78 0.45 10.03
CA VAL A 112 -20.91 1.29 11.21
C VAL A 112 -22.29 1.94 11.21
N GLY A 113 -23.03 1.75 12.30
CA GLY A 113 -24.38 2.28 12.43
C GLY A 113 -24.88 2.31 13.87
N ILE A 114 -25.96 3.04 14.09
CA ILE A 114 -26.69 3.12 15.37
C ILE A 114 -28.04 2.44 15.17
N CYS A 115 -28.39 1.51 16.07
CA CYS A 115 -29.68 0.80 16.04
C CYS A 115 -30.02 0.15 14.67
N GLY A 116 -29.01 -0.45 14.02
CA GLY A 116 -29.19 -1.11 12.72
C GLY A 116 -29.30 -0.16 11.53
N ARG A 117 -29.18 1.16 11.74
CA ARG A 117 -29.12 2.16 10.68
C ARG A 117 -27.69 2.60 10.43
N PRO A 118 -27.19 2.49 9.20
CA PRO A 118 -25.86 3.00 8.83
C PRO A 118 -25.71 4.47 9.16
N MET A 119 -24.56 4.81 9.71
CA MET A 119 -24.21 6.18 10.03
C MET A 119 -23.60 6.85 8.80
N GLU A 120 -24.21 7.95 8.40
CA GLU A 120 -23.68 8.81 7.34
C GLU A 120 -22.49 9.60 7.88
N ILE A 121 -21.43 9.65 7.09
CA ILE A 121 -20.25 10.46 7.34
C ILE A 121 -20.34 11.69 6.45
N ASP A 122 -20.17 12.85 7.07
CA ASP A 122 -20.20 14.12 6.35
C ASP A 122 -19.02 14.22 5.38
N LEU A 123 -19.26 14.90 4.25
CA LEU A 123 -18.23 15.13 3.25
C LEU A 123 -17.08 15.97 3.83
N LEU A 124 -17.36 16.91 4.73
CA LEU A 124 -16.34 17.74 5.38
C LEU A 124 -15.35 16.90 6.19
N ASP A 125 -15.83 15.84 6.86
CA ASP A 125 -14.96 14.92 7.60
C ASP A 125 -14.05 14.13 6.66
N ILE A 126 -14.61 13.66 5.54
CA ILE A 126 -13.83 12.97 4.50
C ILE A 126 -12.76 13.89 3.90
N LEU A 127 -13.11 15.14 3.60
CA LEU A 127 -12.15 16.14 3.10
C LEU A 127 -11.07 16.46 4.14
N THR A 128 -11.44 16.51 5.41
CA THR A 128 -10.48 16.69 6.51
C THR A 128 -9.48 15.54 6.53
N LEU A 129 -9.95 14.29 6.44
CA LEU A 129 -9.06 13.12 6.34
C LEU A 129 -8.14 13.21 5.13
N ARG A 130 -8.66 13.64 3.96
CA ARG A 130 -7.84 13.85 2.76
C ARG A 130 -6.75 14.90 2.96
N SER A 131 -7.06 15.98 3.67
CA SER A 131 -6.07 17.01 3.99
C SER A 131 -4.97 16.46 4.92
N MET A 132 -5.35 15.61 5.88
CA MET A 132 -4.39 14.93 6.76
C MET A 132 -3.52 13.93 6.01
N GLU A 133 -4.06 13.19 5.04
CA GLU A 133 -3.27 12.33 4.14
C GLU A 133 -2.20 13.14 3.40
N ALA A 134 -2.59 14.30 2.83
CA ALA A 134 -1.66 15.16 2.10
C ALA A 134 -0.53 15.69 3.00
N ILE A 135 -0.84 16.10 4.24
CA ILE A 135 0.17 16.52 5.23
C ILE A 135 1.11 15.34 5.58
N ALA A 136 0.55 14.13 5.74
CA ALA A 136 1.34 12.94 6.03
C ALA A 136 2.27 12.56 4.86
N GLU A 137 1.82 12.71 3.62
CA GLU A 137 2.64 12.46 2.43
C GLU A 137 3.77 13.50 2.32
N GLU A 138 3.50 14.78 2.58
CA GLU A 138 4.55 15.81 2.57
C GLU A 138 5.63 15.52 3.63
N LYS A 139 5.21 15.07 4.82
CA LYS A 139 6.13 14.64 5.87
C LYS A 139 6.95 13.42 5.44
N PHE A 140 6.32 12.43 4.82
CA PHE A 140 6.99 11.26 4.28
C PHE A 140 8.05 11.64 3.24
N ASP A 141 7.74 12.54 2.31
CA ASP A 141 8.67 13.01 1.29
C ASP A 141 9.89 13.72 1.88
N ARG A 142 9.67 14.48 2.95
CA ARG A 142 10.75 15.15 3.70
C ARG A 142 11.64 14.12 4.38
N ASP A 143 11.05 13.17 5.09
CA ASP A 143 11.77 12.10 5.79
C ASP A 143 12.52 11.19 4.81
N ALA A 144 11.92 10.87 3.67
CA ALA A 144 12.54 10.12 2.57
C ALA A 144 13.77 10.83 2.02
N ARG A 145 13.69 12.13 1.76
CA ARG A 145 14.83 12.94 1.29
C ARG A 145 15.99 12.92 2.29
N VAL A 146 15.69 13.10 3.57
CA VAL A 146 16.69 13.07 4.65
C VAL A 146 17.32 11.66 4.77
N ALA A 147 16.50 10.61 4.77
CA ALA A 147 16.97 9.23 4.82
C ALA A 147 17.89 8.89 3.64
N ARG A 148 17.51 9.29 2.41
CA ARG A 148 18.36 9.11 1.22
C ARG A 148 19.71 9.84 1.36
N LYS A 149 19.70 11.10 1.81
CA LYS A 149 20.93 11.89 1.98
C LYS A 149 21.85 11.25 3.02
N THR A 150 21.31 10.80 4.14
CA THR A 150 22.09 10.14 5.20
C THR A 150 22.69 8.81 4.73
N ILE A 151 21.93 7.98 4.00
CA ILE A 151 22.42 6.75 3.40
C ILE A 151 23.57 7.03 2.42
N ARG A 152 23.43 8.03 1.55
CA ARG A 152 24.49 8.41 0.60
C ARG A 152 25.78 8.83 1.31
N ILE A 153 25.68 9.63 2.37
CA ILE A 153 26.85 10.05 3.15
C ILE A 153 27.53 8.85 3.82
N LYS A 154 26.75 7.94 4.42
CA LYS A 154 27.28 6.71 5.03
C LYS A 154 27.91 5.77 4.01
N SER A 155 27.30 5.64 2.83
CA SER A 155 27.79 4.78 1.74
C SER A 155 29.21 5.14 1.27
N LYS A 156 29.60 6.41 1.39
CA LYS A 156 30.95 6.85 1.02
C LYS A 156 32.03 6.31 1.97
N LYS A 157 31.67 6.04 3.22
CA LYS A 157 32.58 5.55 4.26
C LYS A 157 32.58 4.02 4.33
N ASP A 158 31.40 3.40 4.19
CA ASP A 158 31.24 1.95 4.33
C ASP A 158 31.18 1.24 2.97
N ALA A 159 32.24 0.49 2.64
CA ALA A 159 32.33 -0.27 1.38
C ALA A 159 31.20 -1.32 1.22
N ARG A 160 30.72 -1.91 2.32
CA ARG A 160 29.57 -2.84 2.31
C ARG A 160 28.29 -2.11 1.89
N LEU A 161 28.02 -0.95 2.47
CA LEU A 161 26.82 -0.18 2.20
C LEU A 161 26.86 0.37 0.77
N LYS A 162 28.04 0.80 0.29
CA LYS A 162 28.27 1.23 -1.09
C LYS A 162 27.83 0.17 -2.11
N LYS A 163 28.27 -1.09 -1.95
CA LYS A 163 27.87 -2.20 -2.82
C LYS A 163 26.36 -2.46 -2.82
N ILE A 164 25.72 -2.30 -1.66
CA ILE A 164 24.28 -2.50 -1.51
C ILE A 164 23.51 -1.38 -2.23
N VAL A 165 23.91 -0.12 -2.03
CA VAL A 165 23.30 1.05 -2.69
C VAL A 165 23.47 0.96 -4.21
N GLU A 166 24.68 0.67 -4.70
CA GLU A 166 24.94 0.52 -6.15
C GLU A 166 24.10 -0.61 -6.79
N LYS A 167 23.87 -1.70 -6.05
CA LYS A 167 23.02 -2.81 -6.52
C LYS A 167 21.55 -2.39 -6.60
N LEU A 168 21.07 -1.59 -5.65
CA LEU A 168 19.68 -1.12 -5.59
C LEU A 168 19.41 0.00 -6.59
N GLU A 169 20.36 0.90 -6.82
CA GLU A 169 20.25 1.95 -7.86
C GLU A 169 20.17 1.35 -9.27
N ARG A 170 20.77 0.18 -9.54
CA ARG A 170 20.64 -0.53 -10.82
C ARG A 170 19.31 -1.24 -11.03
N ALA A 171 18.58 -1.51 -9.95
CA ALA A 171 17.37 -2.30 -9.99
C ALA A 171 16.10 -1.42 -10.07
N ASP A 172 16.23 -0.10 -10.17
CA ASP A 172 15.17 0.91 -9.91
C ASP A 172 14.44 0.77 -8.55
N ASP A 173 14.82 -0.23 -7.75
CA ASP A 173 14.35 -0.57 -6.41
C ASP A 173 14.94 0.35 -5.32
N LEU A 174 15.28 1.59 -5.68
CA LEU A 174 15.85 2.56 -4.74
C LEU A 174 15.01 2.57 -3.46
N VAL A 175 15.72 2.57 -2.32
CA VAL A 175 15.26 2.46 -0.92
C VAL A 175 14.23 3.51 -0.47
N VAL A 176 13.72 4.30 -1.41
CA VAL A 176 12.39 4.89 -1.40
C VAL A 176 12.02 4.95 -2.89
N SER A 177 11.26 4.01 -3.46
CA SER A 177 10.74 4.22 -4.81
C SER A 177 9.52 5.14 -4.68
N LEU A 178 9.69 6.37 -5.15
CA LEU A 178 8.60 7.27 -5.51
C LEU A 178 8.49 7.12 -7.04
N ASP A 179 7.90 6.02 -7.49
CA ASP A 179 7.46 5.88 -8.87
C ASP A 179 6.09 5.20 -8.83
N VAL A 180 5.05 6.03 -8.67
CA VAL A 180 4.00 6.27 -9.68
C VAL A 180 3.28 7.56 -9.22
N VAL A 181 3.83 8.71 -9.59
CA VAL A 181 2.97 9.82 -10.04
C VAL A 181 2.86 9.60 -11.54
N ALA A 182 1.88 8.81 -11.95
CA ALA A 182 1.41 8.79 -13.32
C ALA A 182 0.08 9.53 -13.33
N ALA A 183 0.05 10.53 -14.22
CA ALA A 183 -1.05 11.39 -14.68
C ALA A 183 -2.48 11.03 -14.25
#